data_AF-A0A329SPW9-F1
#
_entry.id   AF-A0A329SPW9-F1
#
_cell.length_a   1.000
_cell.length_b   1.000
_cell.length_c   1.000
_cell.angle_alpha   90.00
_cell.angle_beta   90.00
_cell.angle_gamma   90.00
#
_symmetry.space_group_name_H-M   'P 1'
#
loop_
_entity.id
_entity.type
_entity.pdbx_description
1 polymer ?
#
loop_
_entity_poly.entity_id
_entity_poly.type
_entity_poly.pdbx_seq_one_letter_code
_entity_poly.pdbx_strand_id
1 'polypeptide(L)'
;MNAVSSARRVGDEDKSKAMISEMIKLVGNSAFGRSVIDMSKHKQVKYESNEDKIKSRIEHFTFHGLEELNDSCEITMKKCRLNNKNPIHLSIAIYQLAKLRMLEFYYDCINFYFDRSDFQYQEMDTESAYIAFSCKTLFQECVKPELHHHFKQHKYDWFPRDYNTEVAKFDRRTLAYSRMNGQ
;
A
#
# COMPACT_ATOMS: atom_id res chain seq x y z
N MET A 1 -1.87 8.58 -13.38
CA MET A 1 -0.71 8.03 -12.63
C MET A 1 0.58 8.81 -12.91
N ASN A 2 0.91 9.13 -14.17
CA ASN A 2 2.15 9.86 -14.52
C ASN A 2 2.37 11.16 -13.74
N ALA A 3 1.32 11.96 -13.50
CA ALA A 3 1.44 13.20 -12.71
C ALA A 3 1.89 12.95 -11.26
N VAL A 4 1.40 11.88 -10.62
CA VAL A 4 1.77 11.50 -9.25
C VAL A 4 3.24 11.10 -9.19
N SER A 5 3.66 10.22 -10.10
CA SER A 5 5.04 9.75 -10.19
C SER A 5 6.01 10.88 -10.55
N SER A 6 5.66 11.76 -11.47
CA SER A 6 6.50 12.90 -11.86
C SER A 6 6.66 13.90 -10.72
N ALA A 7 5.59 14.25 -10.01
CA ALA A 7 5.68 15.17 -8.89
C ALA A 7 6.45 14.59 -7.70
N ARG A 8 6.37 13.27 -7.49
CA ARG A 8 7.22 12.56 -6.53
C ARG A 8 8.70 12.71 -6.87
N ARG A 9 9.08 12.44 -8.12
CA ARG A 9 10.47 12.58 -8.58
C ARG A 9 11.01 13.99 -8.36
N VAL A 10 10.20 15.01 -8.67
CA VAL A 10 10.59 16.41 -8.44
C VAL A 10 10.84 16.70 -6.95
N GLY A 11 10.05 16.13 -6.04
CA GLY A 11 10.29 16.24 -4.61
C GLY A 11 11.49 15.43 -4.09
N ASP A 12 11.85 14.34 -4.77
CA ASP A 12 13.03 13.53 -4.43
C ASP A 12 14.35 14.21 -4.89
N GLU A 13 14.28 15.11 -5.89
CA GLU A 13 15.40 15.96 -6.33
C GLU A 13 15.53 17.23 -5.49
N ASP A 14 14.40 17.85 -5.13
CA ASP A 14 14.33 19.14 -4.45
C ASP A 14 13.61 19.02 -3.11
N LYS A 15 14.38 19.10 -2.01
CA LYS A 15 13.87 19.03 -0.63
C LYS A 15 12.80 20.08 -0.33
N SER A 16 12.81 21.23 -1.00
CA SER A 16 11.78 22.26 -0.79
C SER A 16 10.39 21.82 -1.27
N LYS A 17 10.33 20.86 -2.21
CA LYS A 17 9.11 20.28 -2.76
C LYS A 17 8.73 18.94 -2.13
N ALA A 18 9.46 18.50 -1.11
CA ALA A 18 9.17 17.26 -0.40
C ALA A 18 7.76 17.23 0.22
N MET A 19 7.27 18.37 0.73
CA MET A 19 5.91 18.46 1.24
C MET A 19 4.87 18.17 0.14
N ILE A 20 5.09 18.73 -1.06
CA ILE A 20 4.19 18.57 -2.21
C ILE A 20 4.22 17.11 -2.71
N SER A 21 5.39 16.48 -2.75
CA SER A 21 5.50 15.07 -3.15
C SER A 21 4.80 14.12 -2.17
N GLU A 22 4.85 14.40 -0.86
CA GLU A 22 4.09 13.65 0.14
C GLU A 22 2.58 13.87 0.01
N MET A 23 2.12 15.11 -0.20
CA MET A 23 0.70 15.40 -0.43
C MET A 23 0.18 14.66 -1.67
N ILE A 24 0.95 14.65 -2.76
CA ILE A 24 0.54 13.98 -4.01
C ILE A 24 0.54 12.45 -3.85
N LYS A 25 1.46 11.89 -3.05
CA LYS A 25 1.42 10.47 -2.68
C LYS A 25 0.14 10.13 -1.91
N LEU A 26 -0.22 10.98 -0.95
CA LEU A 26 -1.45 10.82 -0.18
C LEU A 26 -2.68 10.87 -1.08
N VAL A 27 -2.73 11.79 -2.04
CA VAL A 27 -3.81 11.85 -3.05
C VAL A 27 -3.89 10.54 -3.85
N GLY A 28 -2.75 9.99 -4.29
CA GLY A 28 -2.72 8.71 -5.00
C GLY A 28 -3.24 7.54 -4.15
N ASN A 29 -2.76 7.41 -2.92
CA ASN A 29 -3.12 6.31 -2.02
C ASN A 29 -4.56 6.43 -1.50
N SER A 30 -5.03 7.66 -1.25
CA SER A 30 -6.40 7.92 -0.77
C SER A 30 -7.46 7.60 -1.82
N ALA A 31 -7.16 7.74 -3.11
CA ALA A 31 -8.08 7.33 -4.18
C ALA A 31 -8.38 5.82 -4.11
N PHE A 32 -7.36 5.00 -3.87
CA PHE A 32 -7.53 3.57 -3.61
C PHE A 32 -8.34 3.35 -2.32
N GLY A 33 -7.96 3.98 -1.21
CA GLY A 33 -8.69 3.85 0.06
C GLY A 33 -10.19 4.20 -0.08
N ARG A 34 -10.51 5.25 -0.83
CA ARG A 34 -11.89 5.68 -1.14
C ARG A 34 -12.68 4.59 -1.84
N SER A 35 -12.04 3.89 -2.78
CA SER A 35 -12.69 2.84 -3.56
C SER A 35 -13.04 1.59 -2.76
N VAL A 36 -12.35 1.32 -1.64
CA VAL A 36 -12.59 0.15 -0.75
C VAL A 36 -13.45 0.50 0.46
N ILE A 37 -13.98 1.72 0.57
CA ILE A 37 -14.72 2.13 1.78
C ILE A 37 -15.92 1.21 2.02
N ASP A 38 -15.95 0.63 3.21
CA ASP A 38 -17.07 -0.13 3.72
C ASP A 38 -18.23 0.82 4.10
N MET A 39 -19.15 0.97 3.16
CA MET A 39 -20.33 1.83 3.33
C MET A 39 -21.33 1.30 4.36
N SER A 40 -21.21 0.04 4.81
CA SER A 40 -22.08 -0.55 5.83
C SER A 40 -21.84 0.06 7.22
N LYS A 41 -20.60 0.49 7.49
CA LYS A 41 -20.20 1.15 8.74
C LYS A 41 -20.67 2.60 8.81
N HIS A 42 -21.11 3.19 7.70
CA HIS A 42 -21.61 4.56 7.69
C HIS A 42 -22.96 4.64 8.42
N LYS A 43 -22.97 5.39 9.52
CA LYS A 43 -24.18 5.67 10.30
C LYS A 43 -24.82 6.99 9.86
N GLN A 44 -26.10 7.16 10.16
CA GLN A 44 -26.82 8.42 10.04
C GLN A 44 -27.03 8.98 11.43
N VAL A 45 -26.61 10.22 11.64
CA VAL A 45 -26.83 10.94 12.89
C VAL A 45 -28.03 11.86 12.71
N LYS A 46 -28.92 11.91 13.70
CA LYS A 46 -30.07 12.81 13.75
C LYS A 46 -30.13 13.44 15.13
N TYR A 47 -30.47 14.73 15.17
CA TYR A 47 -30.68 15.47 16.41
C TYR A 47 -32.18 15.66 16.60
N GLU A 48 -32.69 15.31 17.78
CA GLU A 48 -34.10 15.48 18.13
C GLU A 48 -34.21 15.94 19.59
N SER A 49 -35.08 16.93 19.85
CA SER A 49 -35.36 17.44 21.22
C SER A 49 -36.75 17.03 21.73
N ASN A 50 -37.59 16.43 20.88
CA ASN A 50 -38.94 16.01 21.26
C ASN A 50 -38.93 14.55 21.75
N GLU A 51 -39.37 14.32 22.98
CA GLU A 51 -39.41 13.01 23.63
C GLU A 51 -40.14 11.93 22.83
N ASP A 52 -41.27 12.25 22.19
CA ASP A 52 -42.06 11.27 21.43
C ASP A 52 -41.30 10.79 20.19
N LYS A 53 -40.58 11.72 19.54
CA LYS A 53 -39.72 11.40 18.39
C LYS A 53 -38.49 10.60 18.84
N ILE A 54 -37.92 10.91 20.00
CA ILE A 54 -36.79 10.17 20.56
C ILE A 54 -37.19 8.71 20.82
N LYS A 55 -38.31 8.47 21.51
CA LYS A 55 -38.83 7.12 21.77
C LYS A 55 -39.07 6.34 20.48
N SER A 56 -39.77 6.95 19.52
CA SER A 56 -40.04 6.34 18.21
C SER A 56 -38.77 5.96 17.45
N ARG A 57 -37.69 6.75 17.57
CA ARG A 57 -36.41 6.48 16.91
C ARG A 57 -35.60 5.40 17.61
N ILE A 58 -35.68 5.30 18.93
CA ILE A 58 -35.04 4.22 19.72
C ILE A 58 -35.66 2.87 19.39
N GLU A 59 -36.99 2.82 19.24
CA GLU A 59 -37.72 1.60 18.89
C GLU A 59 -37.49 1.15 17.44
N HIS A 60 -37.04 2.05 16.57
CA HIS A 60 -36.80 1.72 15.18
C HIS A 60 -35.67 0.70 15.03
N PHE A 61 -35.88 -0.36 14.24
CA PHE A 61 -34.93 -1.48 14.06
C PHE A 61 -33.52 -1.09 13.56
N THR A 62 -33.35 0.12 13.03
CA THR A 62 -32.03 0.65 12.64
C THR A 62 -31.37 1.50 13.72
N PHE A 63 -31.92 1.59 14.92
CA PHE A 63 -31.27 2.28 16.03
C PHE A 63 -29.91 1.66 16.35
N HIS A 64 -28.93 2.50 16.69
CA HIS A 64 -27.60 2.07 17.08
C HIS A 64 -27.20 2.64 18.45
N GLY A 65 -27.48 3.91 18.71
CA GLY A 65 -27.08 4.55 19.94
C GLY A 65 -27.73 5.92 20.11
N LEU A 66 -27.76 6.37 21.35
CA LEU A 66 -28.28 7.66 21.79
C LEU A 66 -27.20 8.31 22.66
N GLU A 67 -26.94 9.59 22.44
CA GLU A 67 -26.11 10.41 23.31
C GLU A 67 -26.92 11.64 23.71
N GLU A 68 -27.07 11.85 25.03
CA GLU A 68 -27.79 12.98 25.57
C GLU A 68 -26.91 14.23 25.50
N LEU A 69 -27.43 15.29 24.90
CA LEU A 69 -26.86 16.64 24.92
C LEU A 69 -27.76 17.51 25.80
N ASN A 70 -27.27 18.69 26.18
CA ASN A 70 -27.98 19.57 27.12
C ASN A 70 -29.47 19.78 26.76
N ASP A 71 -29.77 20.18 25.51
CA ASP A 71 -31.13 20.53 25.06
C ASP A 71 -31.67 19.59 23.95
N SER A 72 -30.96 18.51 23.62
CA SER A 72 -31.34 17.59 22.55
C SER A 72 -30.68 16.21 22.72
N CYS A 73 -31.14 15.23 21.97
CA CYS A 73 -30.48 13.93 21.90
C CYS A 73 -29.86 13.73 20.51
N GLU A 74 -28.61 13.28 20.47
CA GLU A 74 -27.98 12.75 19.28
C GLU A 74 -28.33 11.27 19.12
N ILE A 75 -29.12 10.95 18.10
CA ILE A 75 -29.52 9.58 17.78
C ILE A 75 -28.70 9.08 16.59
N THR A 76 -27.91 8.04 16.84
CA THR A 76 -27.18 7.33 15.80
C THR A 76 -27.99 6.16 15.27
N MET A 77 -28.16 6.12 13.95
CA MET A 77 -28.93 5.10 13.22
C MET A 77 -28.06 4.38 12.19
N LYS A 78 -28.24 3.07 12.01
CA LYS A 78 -27.74 2.31 10.86
C LYS A 78 -28.51 2.68 9.59
N LYS A 79 -27.91 2.47 8.43
CA LYS A 79 -28.59 2.63 7.14
C LYS A 79 -29.45 1.40 6.84
N CYS A 80 -30.74 1.62 6.56
CA CYS A 80 -31.67 0.56 6.14
C CYS A 80 -31.34 0.01 4.75
N ARG A 81 -30.91 0.88 3.82
CA ARG A 81 -30.49 0.50 2.46
C ARG A 81 -29.07 0.95 2.21
N LEU A 82 -28.23 0.04 1.74
CA LEU A 82 -26.85 0.32 1.36
C LEU A 82 -26.78 0.50 -0.16
N ASN A 83 -26.43 1.71 -0.60
CA ASN A 83 -26.11 1.98 -1.99
C ASN A 83 -24.59 2.03 -2.13
N ASN A 84 -24.00 0.99 -2.71
CA ASN A 84 -22.57 0.89 -2.90
C ASN A 84 -22.16 1.60 -4.20
N LYS A 85 -21.75 2.86 -4.08
CA LYS A 85 -21.33 3.68 -5.23
C LYS A 85 -19.84 3.56 -5.55
N ASN A 86 -19.08 2.85 -4.72
CA ASN A 86 -17.64 2.75 -4.86
C ASN A 86 -17.26 1.62 -5.82
N PRO A 87 -16.21 1.79 -6.64
CA PRO A 87 -15.75 0.75 -7.58
C PRO A 87 -14.92 -0.32 -6.86
N ILE A 88 -15.53 -1.09 -5.93
CA ILE A 88 -14.82 -2.05 -5.08
C ILE A 88 -14.07 -3.12 -5.91
N HIS A 89 -14.64 -3.56 -7.03
CA HIS A 89 -14.02 -4.54 -7.91
C HIS A 89 -12.66 -4.07 -8.47
N LEU A 90 -12.56 -2.77 -8.80
CA LEU A 90 -11.30 -2.19 -9.27
C LEU A 90 -10.23 -2.29 -8.18
N SER A 91 -10.60 -1.98 -6.94
CA SER A 91 -9.69 -2.03 -5.80
C SER A 91 -9.25 -3.45 -5.48
N ILE A 92 -10.16 -4.43 -5.56
CA ILE A 92 -9.83 -5.84 -5.39
C ILE A 92 -8.81 -6.25 -6.46
N ALA A 93 -9.04 -5.89 -7.72
CA ALA A 93 -8.12 -6.20 -8.81
C ALA A 93 -6.73 -5.57 -8.58
N ILE A 94 -6.67 -4.28 -8.22
CA ILE A 94 -5.40 -3.59 -7.90
C ILE A 94 -4.66 -4.32 -6.78
N TYR A 95 -5.35 -4.69 -5.71
CA TYR A 95 -4.75 -5.37 -4.57
C TYR A 95 -4.27 -6.78 -4.90
N GLN A 96 -5.04 -7.54 -5.69
CA GLN A 96 -4.63 -8.86 -6.18
C GLN A 96 -3.41 -8.77 -7.10
N LEU A 97 -3.38 -7.80 -8.01
CA LEU A 97 -2.23 -7.55 -8.89
C LEU A 97 -0.99 -7.18 -8.08
N ALA A 98 -1.12 -6.34 -7.04
CA ALA A 98 0.01 -5.99 -6.17
C ALA A 98 0.60 -7.23 -5.47
N LYS A 99 -0.25 -8.11 -4.92
CA LYS A 99 0.19 -9.40 -4.35
C LYS A 99 0.86 -10.29 -5.37
N LEU A 100 0.29 -10.40 -6.57
CA LEU A 100 0.86 -11.21 -7.63
C LEU A 100 2.26 -10.71 -8.00
N ARG A 101 2.46 -9.39 -8.11
CA ARG A 101 3.81 -8.82 -8.34
C ARG A 101 4.82 -9.17 -7.27
N MET A 102 4.41 -9.21 -5.99
CA MET A 102 5.30 -9.64 -4.91
C MET A 102 5.65 -11.14 -4.99
N LEU A 103 4.68 -11.98 -5.39
CA LEU A 103 4.91 -13.41 -5.60
C LEU A 103 5.78 -13.68 -6.83
N GLU A 104 5.55 -12.99 -7.95
CA GLU A 104 6.40 -13.03 -9.15
C GLU A 104 7.84 -12.66 -8.79
N PHE A 105 8.06 -11.59 -8.03
CA PHE A 105 9.40 -11.24 -7.57
C PHE A 105 10.05 -12.35 -6.73
N TYR A 106 9.29 -13.00 -5.86
CA TYR A 106 9.81 -14.12 -5.07
C TYR A 106 10.14 -15.35 -5.92
N TYR A 107 9.22 -15.81 -6.77
CA TYR A 107 9.38 -17.06 -7.50
C TYR A 107 10.23 -16.91 -8.77
N ASP A 108 9.97 -15.88 -9.56
CA ASP A 108 10.56 -15.69 -10.89
C ASP A 108 11.91 -14.97 -10.83
N CYS A 109 12.18 -14.22 -9.74
CA CYS A 109 13.49 -13.61 -9.50
C CYS A 109 14.25 -14.32 -8.38
N ILE A 110 13.80 -14.23 -7.12
CA ILE A 110 14.61 -14.69 -5.99
C ILE A 110 14.85 -16.22 -6.03
N ASN A 111 13.79 -17.02 -6.06
CA ASN A 111 13.90 -18.48 -6.07
C ASN A 111 14.50 -19.04 -7.38
N PHE A 112 14.36 -18.30 -8.49
CA PHE A 112 14.95 -18.69 -9.76
C PHE A 112 16.48 -18.54 -9.73
N TYR A 113 17.00 -17.36 -9.39
CA TYR A 113 18.43 -17.05 -9.47
C TYR A 113 19.27 -17.50 -8.27
N PHE A 114 18.66 -17.63 -7.08
CA PHE A 114 19.36 -17.95 -5.84
C PHE A 114 18.97 -19.35 -5.33
N ASP A 115 19.89 -20.05 -4.67
CA ASP A 115 19.56 -21.31 -4.01
C ASP A 115 18.83 -21.04 -2.69
N ARG A 116 17.89 -21.92 -2.31
CA ARG A 116 17.17 -21.81 -1.03
C ARG A 116 18.08 -21.94 0.18
N SER A 117 19.25 -22.56 0.06
CA SER A 117 20.24 -22.57 1.14
C SER A 117 20.88 -21.20 1.39
N ASP A 118 20.85 -20.32 0.39
CA ASP A 118 21.59 -19.05 0.41
C ASP A 118 20.74 -17.84 0.76
N PHE A 119 19.43 -18.01 0.94
CA PHE A 119 18.56 -16.93 1.39
C PHE A 119 17.46 -17.40 2.32
N GLN A 120 17.11 -16.54 3.26
CA GLN A 120 15.96 -16.70 4.14
C GLN A 120 15.01 -15.51 3.96
N TYR A 121 13.78 -15.82 3.58
CA TYR A 121 12.70 -14.84 3.54
C TYR A 121 12.21 -14.61 4.98
N GLN A 122 12.27 -13.37 5.46
CA GLN A 122 11.92 -13.03 6.84
C GLN A 122 10.49 -12.48 6.91
N GLU A 123 10.24 -11.39 6.21
CA GLU A 123 8.97 -10.67 6.29
C GLU A 123 8.62 -10.02 4.96
N MET A 124 7.31 -9.96 4.67
CA MET A 124 6.76 -9.16 3.59
C MET A 124 5.71 -8.22 4.19
N ASP A 125 5.92 -6.91 4.04
CA ASP A 125 4.90 -5.92 4.36
C ASP A 125 4.52 -5.14 3.10
N THR A 126 3.34 -5.45 2.58
CA THR A 126 2.59 -4.76 1.51
C THR A 126 3.32 -4.62 0.17
N GLU A 127 4.42 -3.88 0.17
CA GLU A 127 5.23 -3.48 -0.98
C GLU A 127 6.74 -3.58 -0.70
N SER A 128 7.11 -4.16 0.45
CA SER A 128 8.48 -4.39 0.89
C SER A 128 8.71 -5.86 1.24
N ALA A 129 9.94 -6.32 1.00
CA ALA A 129 10.37 -7.70 1.24
C ALA A 129 11.71 -7.67 1.96
N TYR A 130 11.78 -8.31 3.14
CA TYR A 130 12.99 -8.45 3.93
C TYR A 130 13.55 -9.86 3.75
N ILE A 131 14.70 -9.93 3.09
CA ILE A 131 15.36 -11.19 2.74
C ILE A 131 16.80 -11.11 3.24
N ALA A 132 17.18 -12.09 4.07
CA ALA A 132 18.58 -12.29 4.45
C ALA A 132 19.25 -13.20 3.43
N PHE A 133 20.50 -12.90 3.11
CA PHE A 133 21.33 -13.72 2.23
C PHE A 133 22.58 -14.18 2.98
N SER A 134 23.09 -15.36 2.63
CA SER A 134 24.33 -15.93 3.18
C SER A 134 25.57 -15.17 2.69
N CYS A 135 25.54 -14.66 1.45
CA CYS A 135 26.70 -14.03 0.80
C CYS A 135 26.86 -12.54 1.12
N LYS A 136 28.11 -12.07 1.06
CA LYS A 136 28.43 -10.62 1.19
C LYS A 136 28.20 -9.88 -0.12
N THR A 137 28.44 -10.52 -1.27
CA THR A 137 28.22 -9.93 -2.60
C THR A 137 27.12 -10.66 -3.36
N LEU A 138 25.87 -10.20 -3.18
CA LEU A 138 24.67 -10.87 -3.68
C LEU A 138 24.75 -11.28 -5.16
N PHE A 139 25.07 -10.33 -6.03
CA PHE A 139 25.01 -10.51 -7.49
C PHE A 139 26.23 -11.24 -8.08
N GLN A 140 27.26 -11.51 -7.27
CA GLN A 140 28.52 -12.13 -7.73
C GLN A 140 28.72 -13.53 -7.15
N GLU A 141 28.41 -13.73 -5.87
CA GLU A 141 28.66 -14.99 -5.16
C GLU A 141 27.42 -15.89 -5.10
N CYS A 142 26.23 -15.31 -4.94
CA CYS A 142 25.02 -16.04 -4.56
C CYS A 142 24.14 -16.45 -5.75
N VAL A 143 24.41 -15.91 -6.94
CA VAL A 143 23.66 -16.27 -8.17
C VAL A 143 24.17 -17.62 -8.68
N LYS A 144 23.23 -18.53 -8.97
CA LYS A 144 23.54 -19.84 -9.54
C LYS A 144 24.47 -19.71 -10.77
N PRO A 145 25.61 -20.43 -10.81
CA PRO A 145 26.62 -20.26 -11.85
C PRO A 145 26.07 -20.38 -13.28
N GLU A 146 25.16 -21.33 -13.50
CA GLU A 146 24.52 -21.59 -14.79
C GLU A 146 23.58 -20.48 -15.26
N LEU A 147 23.02 -19.69 -14.32
CA LEU A 147 22.10 -18.60 -14.62
C LEU A 147 22.78 -17.22 -14.69
N HIS A 148 24.09 -17.14 -14.46
CA HIS A 148 24.79 -15.86 -14.37
C HIS A 148 24.73 -15.04 -15.67
N HIS A 149 24.78 -15.67 -16.85
CA HIS A 149 24.62 -14.98 -18.13
C HIS A 149 23.19 -14.43 -18.29
N HIS A 150 22.19 -15.26 -17.99
CA HIS A 150 20.78 -14.88 -18.05
C HIS A 150 20.48 -13.73 -17.08
N PHE A 151 21.01 -13.82 -15.85
CA PHE A 151 20.87 -12.77 -14.84
C PHE A 151 21.42 -11.43 -15.32
N LYS A 152 22.58 -11.41 -15.97
CA LYS A 152 23.16 -10.17 -16.51
C LYS A 152 22.29 -9.51 -17.58
N GLN A 153 21.60 -10.30 -18.41
CA GLN A 153 20.70 -9.79 -19.44
C GLN A 153 19.38 -9.27 -18.87
N HIS A 154 18.83 -9.97 -17.86
CA HIS A 154 17.50 -9.70 -17.29
C HIS A 154 17.53 -8.98 -15.94
N LYS A 155 18.70 -8.53 -15.47
CA LYS A 155 18.86 -7.85 -14.18
C LYS A 155 17.87 -6.68 -14.03
N TYR A 156 17.71 -5.90 -15.10
CA TYR A 156 16.92 -4.67 -15.08
C TYR A 156 15.41 -4.87 -15.22
N ASP A 157 14.96 -6.11 -15.43
CA ASP A 157 13.54 -6.46 -15.38
C ASP A 157 13.03 -6.46 -13.94
N TRP A 158 13.92 -6.74 -12.98
CA TRP A 158 13.60 -6.87 -11.56
C TRP A 158 14.26 -5.82 -10.67
N PHE A 159 15.48 -5.38 -11.02
CA PHE A 159 16.27 -4.44 -10.23
C PHE A 159 16.42 -3.07 -10.89
N PRO A 160 16.61 -1.99 -10.11
CA PRO A 160 16.86 -0.65 -10.64
C PRO A 160 18.02 -0.60 -11.63
N ARG A 161 17.90 0.22 -12.68
CA ARG A 161 18.97 0.42 -13.67
C ARG A 161 20.06 1.31 -13.11
N ASP A 162 21.30 0.84 -13.19
CA ASP A 162 22.50 1.47 -12.61
C ASP A 162 23.56 1.89 -13.66
N TYR A 163 23.30 1.69 -14.96
CA TYR A 163 24.28 1.97 -16.02
C TYR A 163 24.44 3.46 -16.39
N ASN A 164 23.48 4.33 -16.01
CA ASN A 164 23.55 5.76 -16.26
C ASN A 164 23.02 6.52 -15.04
N THR A 165 23.74 7.55 -14.59
CA THR A 165 23.34 8.43 -13.48
C THR A 165 22.01 9.13 -13.72
N GLU A 166 21.64 9.41 -14.96
CA GLU A 166 20.32 9.97 -15.31
C GLU A 166 19.21 8.93 -15.12
N VAL A 167 19.42 7.70 -15.60
CA VAL A 167 18.43 6.61 -15.47
C VAL A 167 18.30 6.14 -14.02
N ALA A 168 19.41 6.13 -13.27
CA ALA A 168 19.42 5.81 -11.85
C ALA A 168 18.62 6.82 -11.01
N LYS A 169 18.52 8.09 -11.44
CA LYS A 169 17.62 9.08 -10.80
C LYS A 169 16.15 8.71 -11.00
N PHE A 170 15.78 8.15 -12.15
CA PHE A 170 14.41 7.72 -12.44
C PHE A 170 14.01 6.47 -11.65
N ASP A 171 14.96 5.57 -11.39
CA ASP A 171 14.72 4.26 -10.78
C ASP A 171 15.02 4.21 -9.28
N ARG A 172 15.15 5.35 -8.57
CA ARG A 172 15.36 5.39 -7.11
C ARG A 172 14.21 4.74 -6.34
N ARG A 173 14.18 3.41 -6.31
CA ARG A 173 13.58 2.59 -5.28
C ARG A 173 14.72 2.20 -4.36
N THR A 174 14.63 2.57 -3.10
CA THR A 174 15.60 2.14 -2.09
C THR A 174 15.48 0.63 -1.95
N LEU A 175 16.39 -0.12 -2.58
CA LEU A 175 16.73 -1.44 -2.06
C LEU A 175 17.40 -1.16 -0.72
N ALA A 176 16.63 -1.21 0.36
CA ALA A 176 17.15 -1.05 1.70
C ALA A 176 17.97 -2.30 2.06
N TYR A 177 19.20 -2.37 1.55
CA TYR A 177 20.24 -3.19 2.14
C TYR A 177 20.64 -2.55 3.47
N SER A 178 19.86 -2.80 4.51
CA SER A 178 20.32 -2.57 5.87
C SER A 178 21.42 -3.58 6.15
N ARG A 179 22.67 -3.15 5.97
CA ARG A 179 23.82 -3.75 6.64
C ARG A 179 23.52 -3.72 8.14
N MET A 180 23.13 -4.85 8.71
CA MET A 180 23.39 -5.12 10.12
C MET A 180 24.90 -5.33 10.29
N ASN A 181 25.67 -4.25 10.12
CA ASN A 181 27.03 -4.21 10.64
C ASN A 181 26.91 -3.76 12.08
N GLY A 182 26.91 -4.72 13.01
CA GLY A 182 27.32 -4.44 14.36
C GLY A 182 28.77 -3.97 14.34
N GLN A 183 28.96 -2.70 14.68
CA GLN A 183 30.07 -2.20 15.50
C GLN A 183 29.47 -1.23 16.51
#